data_AF-A0A7S2EK34-F1
#
_entry.id   AF-A0A7S2EK34-F1
#
_cell.length_a   1.000
_cell.length_b   1.000
_cell.length_c   1.000
_cell.angle_alpha   90.00
_cell.angle_beta   90.00
_cell.angle_gamma   90.00
#
_symmetry.space_group_name_H-M   'P 1'
#
loop_
_entity.id
_entity.type
_entity.pdbx_description
1 polymer ?
#
loop_
_entity_poly.entity_id
_entity_poly.type
_entity_poly.pdbx_seq_one_letter_code
_entity_poly.pdbx_strand_id
1 'polypeptide(L)'
;AVGTEDMLSTIMDIPAGFLRKGITLPVAVVSPGKVQKIYFWFGEPISTEKYGGNYTNDDFAREVRDVTKASIEAGIKELLDRQENDPERYAMDQFTRWLKGCFDGVLQKIFC
;
A
#
# COMPACT_ATOMS: atom_id res chain seq x y z
N ALA A 1 -17.54 10.24 4.69
CA ALA A 1 -16.63 9.77 3.63
C ALA A 1 -15.24 9.81 4.22
N VAL A 2 -14.56 8.67 4.33
CA VAL A 2 -13.18 8.62 4.85
C VAL A 2 -12.27 8.87 3.64
N GLY A 3 -11.89 10.12 3.44
CA GLY A 3 -10.97 10.51 2.37
C GLY A 3 -9.52 10.20 2.74
N THR A 4 -8.64 10.06 1.75
CA THR A 4 -7.17 10.00 1.97
C THR A 4 -6.63 11.26 2.65
N GLU A 5 -7.39 12.35 2.58
CA GLU A 5 -7.12 13.65 3.20
C GLU A 5 -7.17 13.59 4.74
N ASP A 6 -8.01 12.71 5.32
CA ASP A 6 -8.15 12.55 6.78
C ASP A 6 -7.04 11.69 7.41
N MET A 7 -6.23 10.99 6.61
CA MET A 7 -5.12 10.16 7.13
C MET A 7 -3.84 10.95 7.41
N LEU A 8 -3.75 12.19 6.94
CA LEU A 8 -2.55 13.04 7.05
C LEU A 8 -2.86 14.30 7.86
N SER A 9 -3.28 14.14 9.11
CA SER A 9 -3.39 15.28 10.03
C SER A 9 -1.99 15.82 10.33
N THR A 10 -1.65 16.97 9.74
CA THR A 10 -0.45 17.76 10.02
C THR A 10 -0.51 18.26 11.47
N ILE A 11 0.35 17.75 12.35
CA ILE A 11 0.32 18.08 13.79
C ILE A 11 1.53 18.91 14.25
N MET A 12 2.63 19.03 13.48
CA MET A 12 3.78 19.83 13.91
C MET A 12 4.67 20.32 12.77
N ASP A 13 5.02 21.61 12.79
CA ASP A 13 6.08 22.19 11.99
C ASP A 13 7.42 22.04 12.71
N ILE A 14 8.34 21.25 12.17
CA ILE A 14 9.74 21.19 12.65
C ILE A 14 10.61 21.98 11.67
N PRO A 15 11.44 22.93 12.14
CA PRO A 15 12.31 23.71 11.28
C PRO A 15 13.43 22.83 10.70
N ALA A 16 13.36 22.50 9.41
CA ALA A 16 14.39 21.75 8.69
C ALA A 16 15.56 22.65 8.27
N GLY A 17 16.21 23.29 9.25
CA GLY A 17 17.32 24.22 9.05
C GLY A 17 18.58 23.60 8.40
N PHE A 18 18.65 22.26 8.34
CA PHE A 18 19.76 21.52 7.73
C PHE A 18 19.60 21.30 6.21
N LEU A 19 18.39 21.43 5.65
CA LEU A 19 18.13 21.22 4.21
C LEU A 19 18.19 22.53 3.42
N ARG A 20 17.62 23.61 3.97
CA ARG A 20 17.71 25.03 3.53
C ARG A 20 16.99 25.91 4.57
N LYS A 21 17.50 27.10 4.87
CA LYS A 21 16.81 28.07 5.74
C LYS A 21 15.41 28.38 5.17
N GLY A 22 14.36 28.06 5.92
CA GLY A 22 12.99 28.47 5.61
C GLY A 22 12.05 27.42 5.00
N ILE A 23 12.47 26.15 4.90
CA ILE A 23 11.55 25.06 4.51
C ILE A 23 10.92 24.45 5.78
N THR A 24 9.60 24.62 5.92
CA THR A 24 8.77 23.83 6.83
C THR A 24 8.29 22.59 6.06
N LEU A 25 8.68 21.40 6.53
CA LEU A 25 8.19 20.15 5.98
C LEU A 25 7.00 19.70 6.85
N PRO A 26 5.79 19.54 6.28
CA PRO A 26 4.71 18.88 6.99
C PRO A 26 5.06 17.41 7.12
N VAL A 27 5.67 17.03 8.24
CA VAL A 27 5.98 15.63 8.54
C VAL A 27 4.74 15.04 9.19
N ALA A 28 3.99 14.23 8.45
CA ALA A 28 3.08 13.27 9.07
C ALA A 28 3.92 12.42 10.02
N VAL A 29 3.61 12.45 11.33
CA VAL A 29 4.29 11.63 12.35
C VAL A 29 3.80 10.19 12.21
N VAL A 30 3.99 9.60 11.04
CA VAL A 30 4.11 8.17 10.91
C VAL A 30 5.49 7.86 11.47
N SER A 31 5.56 7.37 12.72
CA SER A 31 6.84 6.85 13.21
C SER A 31 7.37 5.90 12.12
N PRO A 32 8.64 5.96 11.70
CA PRO A 32 9.14 5.14 10.59
C PRO A 32 8.81 3.64 10.73
N GLY A 33 8.70 3.12 11.97
CA GLY A 33 8.24 1.76 12.26
C GLY A 33 6.75 1.46 12.00
N LYS A 34 5.95 2.45 11.61
CA LYS A 34 4.52 2.31 11.28
C LYS A 34 4.23 2.58 9.80
N VAL A 35 5.23 3.02 9.03
CA VAL A 35 5.10 3.15 7.57
C VAL A 35 5.11 1.75 6.97
N GLN A 36 4.01 1.39 6.29
CA GLN A 36 3.81 0.07 5.69
C GLN A 36 3.75 0.15 4.18
N LYS A 37 4.07 -0.96 3.50
CA LYS A 37 3.79 -1.15 2.08
C LYS A 37 2.28 -1.02 1.80
N ILE A 38 1.94 -0.44 0.65
CA ILE A 38 0.57 -0.38 0.16
C ILE A 38 0.37 -1.54 -0.81
N TYR A 39 -0.65 -2.36 -0.56
CA TYR A 39 -0.97 -3.53 -1.38
C TYR A 39 -2.15 -3.20 -2.28
N PHE A 40 -1.96 -3.36 -3.59
CA PHE A 40 -2.99 -3.19 -4.60
C PHE A 40 -3.20 -4.50 -5.35
N TRP A 41 -4.44 -4.75 -5.73
CA TRP A 41 -4.82 -5.90 -6.54
C TRP A 41 -5.78 -5.44 -7.63
N PHE A 42 -5.56 -5.93 -8.84
CA PHE A 42 -6.42 -5.70 -9.99
C PHE A 42 -6.98 -7.06 -10.41
N GLY A 43 -8.30 -7.22 -10.26
CA GLY A 43 -8.97 -8.46 -10.61
C GLY A 43 -9.19 -8.63 -12.11
N GLU A 44 -9.42 -9.87 -12.51
CA GLU A 44 -9.86 -10.19 -13.86
C GLU A 44 -11.22 -9.53 -14.16
N PRO A 45 -11.42 -8.96 -15.36
CA PRO A 45 -12.70 -8.40 -15.76
C PRO A 45 -13.83 -9.43 -15.71
N ILE A 46 -14.97 -9.06 -15.12
CA ILE A 46 -16.16 -9.92 -15.12
C ILE A 46 -16.81 -9.87 -16.50
N SER A 47 -16.83 -10.99 -17.22
CA SER A 47 -17.51 -11.07 -18.51
C SER A 47 -19.02 -10.90 -18.34
N THR A 48 -19.58 -9.99 -19.13
CA THR A 48 -21.03 -9.70 -19.18
C THR A 48 -21.69 -10.20 -20.45
N GLU A 49 -20.98 -10.94 -21.31
CA GLU A 49 -21.48 -11.43 -22.60
C GLU A 49 -22.75 -12.26 -22.44
N LYS A 50 -22.83 -13.08 -21.38
CA LYS A 50 -23.99 -13.95 -21.10
C LYS A 50 -25.30 -13.19 -20.85
N TYR A 51 -25.25 -11.89 -20.54
CA TYR A 51 -26.45 -11.08 -20.26
C TYR A 51 -27.00 -10.38 -21.51
N GLY A 52 -26.30 -10.46 -22.66
CA GLY A 52 -26.80 -9.97 -23.95
C GLY A 52 -27.14 -8.48 -23.99
N GLY A 53 -26.53 -7.66 -23.13
CA GLY A 53 -26.81 -6.22 -23.03
C GLY A 53 -28.17 -5.86 -22.40
N ASN A 54 -28.88 -6.83 -21.80
CA ASN A 54 -30.16 -6.58 -21.16
C ASN A 54 -29.99 -5.92 -19.78
N TYR A 55 -29.82 -4.61 -19.77
CA TYR A 55 -29.60 -3.80 -18.56
C TYR A 55 -30.88 -3.52 -17.75
N THR A 56 -32.07 -3.83 -18.28
CA THR A 56 -33.35 -3.63 -17.59
C THR A 56 -33.77 -4.84 -16.75
N ASN A 57 -33.07 -5.96 -16.88
CA ASN A 57 -33.30 -7.14 -16.07
C ASN A 57 -32.55 -7.04 -14.73
N ASP A 58 -33.30 -6.74 -13.67
CA ASP A 58 -32.80 -6.61 -12.30
C ASP A 58 -32.11 -7.89 -11.79
N ASP A 59 -32.55 -9.07 -12.21
CA ASP A 59 -31.95 -10.33 -11.76
C ASP A 59 -30.54 -10.51 -12.33
N PHE A 60 -30.31 -10.08 -13.58
CA PHE A 60 -28.98 -10.07 -14.19
C PHE A 60 -28.06 -9.06 -13.50
N ALA A 61 -28.58 -7.88 -13.12
CA ALA A 61 -27.81 -6.90 -12.36
C ALA A 61 -27.39 -7.45 -10.98
N ARG A 62 -28.28 -8.17 -10.29
CA ARG A 62 -27.97 -8.84 -9.01
C ARG A 62 -26.92 -9.92 -9.18
N GLU A 63 -27.01 -10.72 -10.23
CA GLU A 63 -26.02 -11.77 -10.51
C GLU A 63 -24.62 -11.17 -10.79
N VAL A 64 -24.51 -10.15 -11.65
CA VAL A 64 -23.25 -9.44 -11.89
C VAL A 64 -22.66 -8.90 -10.60
N ARG A 65 -23.51 -8.27 -9.76
CA ARG A 65 -23.10 -7.73 -8.47
C ARG A 65 -22.53 -8.82 -7.56
N ASP A 66 -23.21 -9.95 -7.45
CA ASP A 66 -22.83 -11.01 -6.54
C ASP A 66 -21.53 -11.70 -7.00
N VAL A 67 -21.34 -11.88 -8.31
CA VAL A 67 -20.08 -12.37 -8.89
C VAL A 67 -18.93 -11.37 -8.66
N THR A 68 -19.18 -10.08 -8.90
CA THR A 68 -18.18 -9.02 -8.68
C THR A 68 -17.78 -8.96 -7.20
N LYS A 69 -18.77 -9.04 -6.29
CA LYS A 69 -18.54 -9.07 -4.85
C LYS A 69 -17.64 -10.24 -4.46
N ALA A 70 -17.93 -11.45 -4.95
CA ALA A 70 -17.12 -12.63 -4.65
C ALA A 70 -15.67 -12.48 -5.15
N SER A 71 -15.46 -11.89 -6.33
CA SER A 71 -14.13 -11.61 -6.88
C SER A 71 -13.34 -10.62 -6.00
N ILE A 72 -13.99 -9.53 -5.57
CA ILE A 72 -13.38 -8.54 -4.68
C ILE A 72 -13.03 -9.16 -3.32
N GLU A 73 -13.93 -9.94 -2.73
CA GLU A 73 -13.68 -10.60 -1.44
C GLU A 73 -12.51 -11.59 -1.53
N ALA A 74 -12.38 -12.32 -2.64
CA ALA A 74 -11.24 -13.18 -2.90
C ALA A 74 -9.93 -12.38 -3.01
N GLY A 75 -9.93 -11.26 -3.75
CA GLY A 75 -8.78 -10.37 -3.88
C GLY A 75 -8.36 -9.75 -2.54
N ILE A 76 -9.32 -9.32 -1.71
CA ILE A 76 -9.06 -8.81 -0.36
C ILE A 76 -8.40 -9.90 0.50
N LYS A 77 -8.93 -11.12 0.48
CA LYS A 77 -8.37 -12.24 1.24
C LYS A 77 -6.93 -12.54 0.82
N GLU A 78 -6.66 -12.54 -0.48
CA GLU A 78 -5.31 -12.71 -1.01
C GLU A 78 -4.36 -11.59 -0.54
N LEU A 79 -4.81 -10.34 -0.56
CA LEU A 79 -3.99 -9.21 -0.12
C LEU A 79 -3.69 -9.27 1.39
N LEU A 80 -4.66 -9.68 2.20
CA LEU A 80 -4.46 -9.87 3.64
C LEU A 80 -3.45 -10.97 3.92
N ASP A 81 -3.56 -12.12 3.24
CA ASP A 81 -2.61 -13.22 3.36
C ASP A 81 -1.19 -12.80 2.94
N ARG A 82 -1.06 -12.08 1.82
CA ARG A 82 0.23 -11.51 1.39
C ARG A 82 0.78 -10.51 2.40
N GLN A 83 -0.07 -9.68 3.00
CA GLN A 83 0.35 -8.69 4.00
C GLN A 83 0.81 -9.35 5.30
N GLU A 84 0.16 -10.42 5.76
CA GLU A 84 0.55 -11.16 6.96
C GLU A 84 1.88 -11.88 6.80
N ASN A 85 2.17 -12.36 5.58
CA ASN A 85 3.38 -13.12 5.27
C ASN A 85 4.53 -12.27 4.67
N ASP A 86 4.42 -10.94 4.61
CA ASP A 86 5.48 -10.06 4.08
C ASP A 86 6.52 -9.71 5.16
N PRO A 87 7.76 -10.26 5.10
CA PRO A 87 8.80 -9.97 6.09
C PRO A 87 9.37 -8.55 5.99
N GLU A 88 9.02 -7.81 4.94
CA GLU A 88 9.45 -6.43 4.69
C GLU A 88 8.24 -5.48 4.71
N ARG A 89 7.17 -5.84 5.41
CA ARG A 89 5.94 -5.05 5.48
C ARG A 89 6.21 -3.61 5.89
N TYR A 90 7.14 -3.39 6.82
CA TYR A 90 7.46 -2.07 7.36
C TYR A 90 8.69 -1.47 6.69
N ALA A 91 8.69 -0.15 6.53
CA ALA A 91 9.83 0.59 5.97
C ALA A 91 11.14 0.39 6.76
N MET A 92 11.05 0.14 8.07
CA MET A 92 12.22 -0.14 8.90
C MET A 92 12.86 -1.50 8.60
N ASP A 93 12.09 -2.50 8.20
CA ASP A 93 12.62 -3.82 7.82
C ASP A 93 13.45 -3.70 6.54
N GLN A 94 13.01 -2.84 5.61
CA GLN A 94 13.77 -2.50 4.42
C GLN A 94 15.05 -1.74 4.75
N PHE A 95 14.97 -0.76 5.65
CA PHE A 95 16.12 0.06 6.04
C PHE A 95 17.20 -0.76 6.76
N THR A 96 16.81 -1.67 7.66
CA THR A 96 17.75 -2.55 8.36
C THR A 96 18.45 -3.52 7.40
N ARG A 97 17.73 -4.08 6.42
CA ARG A 97 18.33 -4.88 5.35
C ARG A 97 19.30 -4.08 4.48
N TRP A 98 18.95 -2.87 4.08
CA TRP A 98 19.82 -2.00 3.29
C TRP A 98 21.11 -1.67 4.05
N LEU A 99 21.00 -1.30 5.33
CA LEU A 99 22.16 -1.04 6.18
C LEU A 99 23.07 -2.28 6.29
N LYS A 100 22.50 -3.47 6.48
CA LYS A 100 23.27 -4.72 6.56
C LYS A 100 24.04 -4.98 5.26
N GLY A 101 23.40 -4.82 4.10
CA GLY A 101 24.05 -4.96 2.80
C GLY A 101 25.17 -3.94 2.55
N CYS A 102 25.01 -2.69 3.01
CA CYS A 102 26.08 -1.69 2.97
C CYS A 102 27.26 -2.05 3.86
N PHE A 103 27.01 -2.54 5.09
CA PHE A 103 28.07 -2.97 6.00
C PHE A 103 28.84 -4.18 5.47
N ASP A 104 28.16 -5.18 4.92
CA ASP A 104 28.80 -6.35 4.31
C ASP A 104 29.66 -5.96 3.09
N GLY A 105 29.18 -5.02 2.27
CA GLY A 105 29.95 -4.49 1.12
C GLY A 105 31.14 -3.61 1.52
N VAL A 106 31.08 -2.93 2.66
CA VAL A 106 32.20 -2.16 3.21
C VAL A 106 33.25 -3.08 3.83
N LEU A 107 32.84 -4.13 4.56
CA LEU A 107 33.75 -5.14 5.10
C LEU A 107 34.51 -5.88 4.01
N GLN A 108 33.84 -6.23 2.89
CA GLN A 108 34.50 -6.86 1.74
C GLN A 108 35.51 -5.94 1.05
N LYS A 109 35.34 -4.61 1.12
CA LYS A 109 36.30 -3.61 0.59
C LYS A 109 37.45 -3.27 1.55
N ILE A 110 37.33 -3.60 2.83
CA ILE A 110 38.40 -3.35 3.83
C ILE A 110 39.32 -4.58 3.96
N PHE A 111 38.81 -5.78 3.69
CA PHE A 111 39.56 -7.05 3.82
C PHE A 111 40.06 -7.65 2.49
N CYS A 112 39.90 -6.95 1.36
CA CYS A 112 40.55 -7.24 0.07
C CYS A 112 41.32 -6.00 -0.40
#